data_AF-A0A3C1QXS2-F1
#
_entry.id   AF-A0A3C1QXS2-F1
#
_cell.length_a   1.000
_cell.length_b   1.000
_cell.length_c   1.000
_cell.angle_alpha   90.00
_cell.angle_beta   90.00
_cell.angle_gamma   90.00
#
_symmetry.space_group_name_H-M   'P 1'
#
loop_
_entity.id
_entity.type
_entity.pdbx_description
1 polymer ?
#
loop_
_entity_poly.entity_id
_entity_poly.type
_entity_poly.pdbx_seq_one_letter_code
_entity_poly.pdbx_strand_id
1 'polypeptide(L)'
;GLVAAATFLIGGISAFRLAPTERGVGGFDLVAETSRPIFVDLNDAAERRSRFAADAPTLESVGVLAFRWRRGDDASCNNPFRAAQPQVMGVSADVARWFDESTHPAFGWAGTESSDESVRANPWRALDPERATPAGEPIPVVIDKNTAMWGLQVYSVGQRFTIEYEEVGQVEFRAVAFLDNTILQGRLLVGDADFRRLFPDEEGDRFFLVRTGAADEAIRTRIRGLLEDRLGDVGFATRRSDRVLGELLAVQNTYLSTFQSLGALGLLLGTFGLATVQLRSVLERRGELALMQAIGFRRRRLMSLVALENAWLLLLGLGIGGASAIGVVLPHWWFGAASVPWRELGAILGAVALIGVLTGSLASRSLLGIDVKRSLRG
;
A
#
# COMPACT_ATOMS: atom_id res chain seq x y z
N GLY A 1 0.48 23.37 21.01
CA GLY A 1 -0.83 22.98 20.46
C GLY A 1 -0.74 22.71 18.97
N LEU A 2 -0.90 23.75 18.14
CA LEU A 2 -0.99 23.61 16.68
C LEU A 2 0.18 22.87 16.01
N VAL A 3 1.43 23.20 16.38
CA VAL A 3 2.61 22.52 15.83
C VAL A 3 2.61 21.01 16.18
N ALA A 4 2.21 20.66 17.40
CA ALA A 4 2.14 19.25 17.81
C ALA A 4 1.05 18.49 17.03
N ALA A 5 -0.13 19.10 16.82
CA ALA A 5 -1.23 18.50 16.08
C ALA A 5 -0.90 18.34 14.58
N ALA A 6 -0.25 19.32 13.97
CA ALA A 6 0.19 19.25 12.57
C ALA A 6 1.28 18.19 12.37
N THR A 7 2.28 18.15 13.26
CA THR A 7 3.30 17.11 13.29
C THR A 7 2.68 15.72 13.46
N PHE A 8 1.70 15.59 14.37
CA PHE A 8 0.96 14.35 14.58
C PHE A 8 0.24 13.87 13.32
N LEU A 9 -0.54 14.76 12.68
CA LEU A 9 -1.30 14.42 11.48
C LEU A 9 -0.39 13.99 10.33
N ILE A 10 0.67 14.75 10.05
CA ILE A 10 1.55 14.45 8.92
C ILE A 10 2.39 13.20 9.19
N GLY A 11 2.92 13.05 10.40
CA GLY A 11 3.66 11.85 10.78
C GLY A 11 2.79 10.59 10.81
N GLY A 12 1.55 10.71 11.31
CA GLY A 12 0.58 9.63 11.34
C GLY A 12 0.16 9.19 9.94
N ILE A 13 -0.26 10.13 9.08
CA ILE A 13 -0.76 9.81 7.74
C ILE A 13 0.36 9.24 6.85
N SER A 14 1.57 9.78 6.92
CA SER A 14 2.68 9.32 6.07
C SER A 14 3.07 7.86 6.35
N ALA A 15 2.88 7.36 7.58
CA ALA A 15 3.15 5.97 7.95
C ALA A 15 2.16 4.96 7.34
N PHE A 16 1.00 5.40 6.85
CA PHE A 16 -0.02 4.55 6.25
C PHE A 16 0.02 4.54 4.72
N ARG A 17 0.97 5.25 4.09
CA ARG A 17 1.13 5.21 2.64
C ARG A 17 1.54 3.79 2.21
N LEU A 18 0.81 3.25 1.25
CA LEU A 18 1.01 1.89 0.77
C LEU A 18 1.99 1.89 -0.40
N ALA A 19 2.98 1.01 -0.37
CA ALA A 19 3.91 0.77 -1.45
C ALA A 19 3.74 -0.67 -1.96
N PRO A 20 4.02 -0.94 -3.25
CA PRO A 20 4.09 -2.31 -3.74
C PRO A 20 5.09 -3.13 -2.91
N THR A 21 4.68 -4.33 -2.50
CA THR A 21 5.50 -5.24 -1.69
C THR A 21 5.68 -6.58 -2.40
N GLU A 22 6.75 -7.31 -2.08
CA GLU A 22 6.93 -8.68 -2.58
C GLU A 22 5.78 -9.60 -2.18
N ARG A 23 5.21 -9.40 -0.98
CA ARG A 23 4.04 -10.15 -0.49
C ARG A 23 2.76 -9.82 -1.24
N GLY A 24 2.59 -8.58 -1.72
CA GLY A 24 1.43 -8.21 -2.54
C GLY A 24 1.50 -8.77 -3.96
N VAL A 25 2.71 -8.97 -4.50
CA VAL A 25 2.90 -9.59 -5.82
C VAL A 25 3.15 -11.10 -5.75
N GLY A 26 3.24 -11.68 -4.55
CA GLY A 26 3.52 -13.12 -4.35
C GLY A 26 4.89 -13.56 -4.87
N GLY A 27 5.86 -12.65 -4.93
CA GLY A 27 7.18 -12.92 -5.49
C GLY A 27 7.25 -13.06 -7.02
N PHE A 28 6.20 -12.67 -7.75
CA PHE A 28 6.18 -12.70 -9.22
C PHE A 28 6.59 -11.35 -9.81
N ASP A 29 7.43 -11.39 -10.85
CA ASP A 29 7.93 -10.19 -11.53
C ASP A 29 6.93 -9.62 -12.52
N LEU A 30 6.20 -10.51 -13.21
CA LEU A 30 5.26 -10.15 -14.26
C LEU A 30 3.89 -10.79 -14.01
N VAL A 31 2.87 -10.05 -14.44
CA VAL A 31 1.52 -10.53 -14.66
C VAL A 31 1.31 -10.58 -16.17
N ALA A 32 0.71 -11.64 -16.68
CA ALA A 32 0.35 -11.72 -18.09
C ALA A 32 -1.09 -12.17 -18.29
N GLU A 33 -1.67 -11.67 -19.36
CA GLU A 33 -3.02 -12.01 -19.82
C GLU A 33 -2.96 -12.42 -21.28
N THR A 34 -3.78 -13.38 -21.68
CA THR A 34 -3.89 -13.80 -23.07
C THR A 34 -5.27 -13.51 -23.64
N SER A 35 -5.30 -13.26 -24.95
CA SER A 35 -6.55 -13.13 -25.71
C SER A 35 -7.17 -14.49 -26.04
N ARG A 36 -6.33 -15.51 -26.19
CA ARG A 36 -6.71 -16.90 -26.49
C ARG A 36 -6.21 -17.83 -25.37
N PRO A 37 -6.96 -18.89 -25.04
CA PRO A 37 -6.57 -19.79 -23.98
C PRO A 37 -5.34 -20.61 -24.36
N ILE A 38 -4.48 -20.88 -23.38
CA ILE A 38 -3.33 -21.77 -23.49
C ILE A 38 -3.68 -23.09 -22.77
N PHE A 39 -3.42 -24.22 -23.41
CA PHE A 39 -3.76 -25.56 -22.90
C PHE A 39 -2.54 -26.37 -22.46
N VAL A 40 -1.34 -25.79 -22.60
CA VAL A 40 -0.07 -26.43 -22.32
C VAL A 40 0.56 -25.81 -21.08
N ASP A 41 1.27 -26.63 -20.31
CA ASP A 41 2.04 -26.16 -19.17
C ASP A 41 3.30 -25.43 -19.66
N LEU A 42 3.36 -24.12 -19.40
CA LEU A 42 4.52 -23.29 -19.75
C LEU A 42 5.75 -23.58 -18.88
N ASN A 43 5.65 -24.44 -17.87
CA ASN A 43 6.78 -24.96 -17.10
C ASN A 43 7.37 -26.24 -17.67
N ASP A 44 6.65 -26.94 -18.56
CA ASP A 44 7.14 -28.18 -19.15
C ASP A 44 8.36 -27.93 -20.06
N ALA A 45 9.42 -28.70 -19.85
CA ALA A 45 10.68 -28.51 -20.56
C ALA A 45 10.59 -28.90 -22.06
N ALA A 46 9.74 -29.85 -22.43
CA ALA A 46 9.53 -30.22 -23.82
C ALA A 46 8.73 -29.13 -24.55
N GLU A 47 7.69 -28.59 -23.93
CA GLU A 47 6.93 -27.44 -24.44
C GLU A 47 7.81 -26.20 -24.61
N ARG A 48 8.65 -25.91 -23.61
CA ARG A 48 9.62 -24.79 -23.70
C ARG A 48 10.57 -24.94 -24.86
N ARG A 49 11.16 -26.13 -25.05
CA ARG A 49 12.08 -26.40 -26.18
C ARG A 49 11.36 -26.28 -27.53
N SER A 50 10.13 -26.76 -27.62
CA SER A 50 9.34 -26.69 -28.85
C SER A 50 9.03 -25.24 -29.24
N ARG A 51 8.56 -24.42 -28.29
CA ARG A 51 8.07 -23.06 -28.54
C ARG A 51 9.18 -22.01 -28.61
N PHE A 52 10.20 -22.13 -27.76
CA PHE A 52 11.25 -21.12 -27.61
C PHE A 52 12.57 -21.54 -28.27
N ALA A 53 12.70 -22.79 -28.70
CA ALA A 53 13.85 -23.32 -29.45
C ALA A 53 15.20 -22.92 -28.83
N ALA A 54 16.03 -22.16 -29.55
CA ALA A 54 17.35 -21.72 -29.10
C ALA A 54 17.31 -20.84 -27.83
N ASP A 55 16.18 -20.21 -27.54
CA ASP A 55 16.01 -19.33 -26.38
C ASP A 55 15.53 -20.09 -25.13
N ALA A 56 15.16 -21.38 -25.24
CA ALA A 56 14.66 -22.19 -24.14
C ALA A 56 15.58 -22.24 -22.89
N PRO A 57 16.93 -22.30 -23.02
CA PRO A 57 17.83 -22.25 -21.85
C PRO A 57 17.70 -20.95 -21.04
N THR A 58 17.30 -19.84 -21.68
CA THR A 58 17.09 -18.56 -21.00
C THR A 58 15.86 -18.58 -20.09
N LEU A 59 14.95 -19.55 -20.30
CA LEU A 59 13.73 -19.71 -19.54
C LEU A 59 13.83 -20.75 -18.43
N GLU A 60 14.96 -21.44 -18.25
CA GLU A 60 15.10 -22.49 -17.23
C GLU A 60 14.85 -21.98 -15.80
N SER A 61 15.23 -20.73 -15.51
CA SER A 61 14.98 -20.08 -14.21
C SER A 61 13.57 -19.51 -14.07
N VAL A 62 12.77 -19.52 -15.14
CA VAL A 62 11.44 -18.93 -15.17
C VAL A 62 10.45 -19.93 -14.60
N GLY A 63 9.62 -19.49 -13.67
CA GLY A 63 8.44 -20.22 -13.20
C GLY A 63 7.16 -19.47 -13.52
N VAL A 64 6.14 -20.21 -13.92
CA VAL A 64 4.85 -19.67 -14.34
C VAL A 64 3.75 -20.33 -13.53
N LEU A 65 2.88 -19.53 -12.90
CA LEU A 65 1.59 -20.03 -12.42
C LEU A 65 0.51 -19.59 -13.39
N ALA A 66 -0.25 -20.56 -13.89
CA ALA A 66 -1.32 -20.35 -14.83
C ALA A 66 -2.67 -20.48 -14.13
N PHE A 67 -3.63 -19.68 -14.57
CA PHE A 67 -4.97 -19.63 -14.00
C PHE A 67 -6.01 -19.59 -15.12
N ARG A 68 -7.04 -20.41 -14.96
CA ARG A 68 -8.30 -20.23 -15.69
C ARG A 68 -8.96 -18.95 -15.23
N TRP A 69 -9.59 -18.24 -16.15
CA TRP A 69 -10.13 -16.92 -15.85
C TRP A 69 -11.43 -16.68 -16.61
N ARG A 70 -12.53 -16.63 -15.86
CA ARG A 70 -13.82 -16.14 -16.35
C ARG A 70 -13.85 -14.64 -16.17
N ARG A 71 -13.95 -13.92 -17.30
CA ARG A 71 -14.07 -12.45 -17.28
C ARG A 71 -15.41 -12.04 -16.67
N GLY A 72 -15.46 -10.81 -16.19
CA GLY A 72 -16.60 -10.25 -15.48
C GLY A 72 -16.28 -8.84 -15.01
N ASP A 73 -17.16 -8.30 -14.19
CA ASP A 73 -16.97 -6.99 -13.58
C ASP A 73 -15.72 -6.97 -12.72
N ASP A 74 -14.96 -5.88 -12.79
CA ASP A 74 -13.85 -5.65 -11.87
C ASP A 74 -14.41 -5.31 -10.48
N ALA A 75 -14.13 -6.13 -9.48
CA ALA A 75 -14.53 -5.89 -8.09
C ALA A 75 -13.44 -5.15 -7.27
N SER A 76 -12.40 -4.65 -7.93
CA SER A 76 -11.30 -3.94 -7.26
C SER A 76 -11.72 -2.57 -6.72
N CYS A 77 -10.88 -2.00 -5.85
CA CYS A 77 -11.08 -0.64 -5.33
C CYS A 77 -11.00 0.44 -6.42
N ASN A 78 -10.54 0.11 -7.63
CA ASN A 78 -10.48 1.03 -8.75
C ASN A 78 -11.83 1.17 -9.46
N ASN A 79 -12.76 0.24 -9.26
CA ASN A 79 -14.11 0.34 -9.78
C ASN A 79 -15.02 1.07 -8.77
N PRO A 80 -15.54 2.28 -9.09
CA PRO A 80 -16.47 2.97 -8.19
C PRO A 80 -17.87 2.35 -8.16
N PHE A 81 -18.19 1.47 -9.10
CA PHE A 81 -19.48 0.78 -9.16
C PHE A 81 -19.40 -0.59 -8.49
N ARG A 82 -20.53 -1.05 -7.94
CA ARG A 82 -20.63 -2.40 -7.38
C ARG A 82 -20.55 -3.42 -8.52
N ALA A 83 -19.60 -4.35 -8.42
CA ALA A 83 -19.52 -5.49 -9.32
C ALA A 83 -20.72 -6.42 -9.08
N ALA A 84 -21.53 -6.64 -10.12
CA ALA A 84 -22.66 -7.55 -10.06
C ALA A 84 -22.21 -8.99 -10.35
N GLN A 85 -21.32 -9.15 -11.33
CA GLN A 85 -20.71 -10.44 -11.69
C GLN A 85 -19.18 -10.36 -11.66
N PRO A 86 -18.57 -10.41 -10.46
CA PRO A 86 -17.12 -10.37 -10.31
C PRO A 86 -16.42 -11.44 -11.15
N GLN A 87 -15.21 -11.11 -11.60
CA GLN A 87 -14.30 -12.07 -12.23
C GLN A 87 -14.03 -13.27 -11.31
N VAL A 88 -13.98 -14.47 -11.90
CA VAL A 88 -13.65 -15.71 -11.18
C VAL A 88 -12.40 -16.32 -11.78
N MET A 89 -11.53 -16.83 -10.91
CA MET A 89 -10.25 -17.42 -11.28
C MET A 89 -10.13 -18.82 -10.69
N GLY A 90 -9.83 -19.79 -11.56
CA GLY A 90 -9.57 -21.17 -11.16
C GLY A 90 -8.12 -21.32 -10.70
N VAL A 91 -7.94 -21.78 -9.47
CA VAL A 91 -6.64 -22.02 -8.84
C VAL A 91 -6.34 -23.51 -8.93
N SER A 92 -5.27 -23.88 -9.62
CA SER A 92 -4.83 -25.28 -9.75
C SER A 92 -4.07 -25.75 -8.50
N ALA A 93 -3.87 -27.06 -8.39
CA ALA A 93 -3.01 -27.65 -7.35
C ALA A 93 -1.56 -27.16 -7.43
N ASP A 94 -1.09 -26.73 -8.61
CA ASP A 94 0.26 -26.20 -8.82
C ASP A 94 0.51 -24.94 -8.00
N VAL A 95 -0.52 -24.11 -7.82
CA VAL A 95 -0.43 -22.90 -7.00
C VAL A 95 -0.15 -23.25 -5.55
N ALA A 96 -0.89 -24.22 -4.99
CA ALA A 96 -0.63 -24.67 -3.62
C ALA A 96 0.77 -25.29 -3.50
N ARG A 97 1.16 -26.17 -4.43
CA ARG A 97 2.50 -26.80 -4.45
C ARG A 97 3.64 -25.78 -4.54
N TRP A 98 3.49 -24.76 -5.39
CA TRP A 98 4.46 -23.68 -5.54
C TRP A 98 4.73 -22.95 -4.21
N PHE A 99 3.69 -22.74 -3.40
CA PHE A 99 3.82 -22.06 -2.12
C PHE A 99 4.09 -22.98 -0.92
N ASP A 100 4.14 -24.31 -1.12
CA ASP A 100 4.69 -25.21 -0.10
C ASP A 100 6.22 -25.12 -0.04
N GLU A 101 6.86 -24.71 -1.14
CA GLU A 101 8.30 -24.49 -1.20
C GLU A 101 8.69 -23.18 -0.48
N SER A 102 9.42 -23.32 0.62
CA SER A 102 9.83 -22.18 1.48
C SER A 102 10.84 -21.23 0.84
N THR A 103 11.36 -21.55 -0.34
CA THR A 103 12.32 -20.76 -1.12
C THR A 103 11.66 -19.63 -1.90
N HIS A 104 10.35 -19.68 -2.12
CA HIS A 104 9.61 -18.67 -2.84
C HIS A 104 8.96 -17.65 -1.89
N PRO A 105 9.05 -16.33 -2.19
CA PRO A 105 8.26 -15.34 -1.48
C PRO A 105 6.77 -15.65 -1.65
N ALA A 106 6.04 -15.69 -0.54
CA ALA A 106 4.62 -16.01 -0.54
C ALA A 106 3.75 -14.75 -0.51
N PHE A 107 2.49 -14.91 -0.92
CA PHE A 107 1.50 -13.84 -0.76
C PHE A 107 1.29 -13.45 0.72
N GLY A 108 0.91 -12.18 0.93
CA GLY A 108 0.39 -11.71 2.22
C GLY A 108 -1.02 -12.24 2.47
N TRP A 109 -1.27 -12.72 3.69
CA TRP A 109 -2.60 -13.19 4.12
C TRP A 109 -3.09 -12.31 5.26
N ALA A 110 -4.31 -11.81 5.14
CA ALA A 110 -4.96 -11.03 6.17
C ALA A 110 -5.79 -11.89 7.15
N GLY A 111 -6.10 -13.14 6.77
CA GLY A 111 -6.81 -14.08 7.62
C GLY A 111 -7.12 -15.40 6.92
N THR A 112 -7.36 -16.45 7.69
CA THR A 112 -7.82 -17.76 7.23
C THR A 112 -8.82 -18.32 8.24
N GLU A 113 -9.85 -19.03 7.75
CA GLU A 113 -10.88 -19.68 8.56
C GLU A 113 -10.33 -20.93 9.28
N SER A 114 -9.40 -21.66 8.63
CA SER A 114 -8.96 -22.96 9.12
C SER A 114 -8.06 -22.85 10.35
N SER A 115 -8.33 -23.71 11.35
CA SER A 115 -7.46 -23.92 12.50
C SER A 115 -6.37 -24.97 12.26
N ASP A 116 -6.39 -25.67 11.12
CA ASP A 116 -5.35 -26.64 10.74
C ASP A 116 -4.04 -25.91 10.44
N GLU A 117 -2.96 -26.30 11.13
CA GLU A 117 -1.65 -25.67 10.99
C GLU A 117 -1.10 -25.78 9.56
N SER A 118 -1.39 -26.88 8.86
CA SER A 118 -0.95 -27.07 7.47
C SER A 118 -1.61 -26.07 6.51
N VAL A 119 -2.91 -25.81 6.71
CA VAL A 119 -3.67 -24.83 5.93
C VAL A 119 -3.32 -23.40 6.36
N ARG A 120 -2.98 -23.17 7.63
CA ARG A 120 -2.50 -21.87 8.09
C ARG A 120 -1.14 -21.51 7.49
N ALA A 121 -0.25 -22.50 7.33
CA ALA A 121 1.03 -22.31 6.66
C ALA A 121 0.85 -21.99 5.16
N ASN A 122 -0.09 -22.65 4.50
CA ASN A 122 -0.41 -22.42 3.10
C ASN A 122 -1.94 -22.39 2.85
N PRO A 123 -2.58 -21.21 2.97
CA PRO A 123 -4.03 -21.08 2.84
C PRO A 123 -4.60 -21.40 1.46
N TRP A 124 -3.77 -21.48 0.41
CA TRP A 124 -4.21 -21.97 -0.91
C TRP A 124 -4.81 -23.38 -0.85
N ARG A 125 -4.37 -24.20 0.11
CA ARG A 125 -4.89 -25.56 0.34
C ARG A 125 -6.36 -25.57 0.80
N ALA A 126 -6.88 -24.46 1.34
CA ALA A 126 -8.28 -24.36 1.75
C ALA A 126 -9.27 -24.41 0.56
N LEU A 127 -8.78 -24.19 -0.67
CA LEU A 127 -9.60 -24.25 -1.89
C LEU A 127 -9.84 -25.68 -2.40
N ASP A 128 -9.09 -26.67 -1.90
CA ASP A 128 -9.11 -28.07 -2.37
C ASP A 128 -9.21 -28.19 -3.92
N PRO A 129 -8.20 -27.71 -4.65
CA PRO A 129 -8.32 -27.41 -6.08
C PRO A 129 -8.61 -28.63 -6.98
N GLU A 130 -8.38 -29.85 -6.48
CA GLU A 130 -8.59 -31.10 -7.21
C GLU A 130 -9.98 -31.70 -6.99
N ARG A 131 -10.73 -31.24 -5.98
CA ARG A 131 -12.03 -31.79 -5.62
C ARG A 131 -13.11 -30.72 -5.69
N ALA A 132 -14.07 -30.93 -6.60
CA ALA A 132 -15.22 -30.04 -6.68
C ALA A 132 -16.08 -30.14 -5.41
N THR A 133 -16.53 -28.99 -4.92
CA THR A 133 -17.48 -28.89 -3.82
C THR A 133 -18.80 -29.56 -4.23
N PRO A 134 -19.42 -30.38 -3.35
CA PRO A 134 -20.71 -30.99 -3.62
C PRO A 134 -21.78 -29.97 -4.00
N ALA A 135 -22.71 -30.36 -4.87
CA ALA A 135 -23.80 -29.48 -5.29
C ALA A 135 -24.68 -29.08 -4.09
N GLY A 136 -24.96 -27.78 -3.95
CA GLY A 136 -25.74 -27.22 -2.84
C GLY A 136 -24.91 -26.85 -1.60
N GLU A 137 -23.60 -27.12 -1.60
CA GLU A 137 -22.68 -26.59 -0.59
C GLU A 137 -22.00 -25.31 -1.07
N PRO A 138 -21.68 -24.36 -0.16
CA PRO A 138 -21.04 -23.11 -0.52
C PRO A 138 -19.58 -23.34 -0.94
N ILE A 139 -19.23 -22.83 -2.11
CA ILE A 139 -17.91 -23.03 -2.73
C ILE A 139 -16.85 -22.24 -1.95
N PRO A 140 -15.74 -22.87 -1.53
CA PRO A 140 -14.66 -22.17 -0.86
C PRO A 140 -14.01 -21.16 -1.80
N VAL A 141 -13.84 -19.93 -1.33
CA VAL A 141 -13.26 -18.84 -2.11
C VAL A 141 -12.21 -18.08 -1.31
N VAL A 142 -11.10 -17.77 -1.98
CA VAL A 142 -10.08 -16.82 -1.52
C VAL A 142 -10.31 -15.48 -2.20
N ILE A 143 -10.25 -14.40 -1.44
CA ILE A 143 -10.53 -13.05 -1.95
C ILE A 143 -9.51 -12.07 -1.36
N ASP A 144 -9.11 -11.05 -2.12
CA ASP A 144 -8.43 -9.89 -1.53
C ASP A 144 -9.31 -9.23 -0.46
N LYS A 145 -8.73 -8.89 0.70
CA LYS A 145 -9.46 -8.34 1.84
C LYS A 145 -10.25 -7.08 1.48
N ASN A 146 -9.68 -6.18 0.67
CA ASN A 146 -10.37 -4.93 0.32
C ASN A 146 -11.52 -5.20 -0.66
N THR A 147 -11.33 -6.11 -1.61
CA THR A 147 -12.40 -6.60 -2.50
C THR A 147 -13.54 -7.21 -1.70
N ALA A 148 -13.22 -8.07 -0.73
CA ALA A 148 -14.20 -8.69 0.16
C ALA A 148 -15.00 -7.62 0.92
N MET A 149 -14.32 -6.73 1.66
CA MET A 149 -14.99 -5.77 2.56
C MET A 149 -15.77 -4.68 1.82
N TRP A 150 -15.21 -4.13 0.74
CA TRP A 150 -15.76 -2.94 0.09
C TRP A 150 -16.52 -3.25 -1.20
N GLY A 151 -16.03 -4.20 -2.00
CA GLY A 151 -16.70 -4.61 -3.24
C GLY A 151 -17.88 -5.54 -2.98
N LEU A 152 -17.70 -6.51 -2.08
CA LEU A 152 -18.66 -7.60 -1.88
C LEU A 152 -19.36 -7.60 -0.51
N GLN A 153 -18.98 -6.70 0.40
CA GLN A 153 -19.54 -6.59 1.76
C GLN A 153 -19.38 -7.87 2.59
N VAL A 154 -18.25 -8.55 2.39
CA VAL A 154 -17.80 -9.72 3.14
C VAL A 154 -16.77 -9.25 4.17
N TYR A 155 -17.13 -9.32 5.45
CA TYR A 155 -16.38 -8.69 6.54
C TYR A 155 -15.52 -9.68 7.33
N SER A 156 -15.80 -10.98 7.25
CA SER A 156 -15.07 -12.01 8.00
C SER A 156 -14.81 -13.26 7.16
N VAL A 157 -13.72 -13.97 7.49
CA VAL A 157 -13.53 -15.35 7.03
C VAL A 157 -14.65 -16.25 7.57
N GLY A 158 -15.02 -17.29 6.83
CA GLY A 158 -16.17 -18.16 7.06
C GLY A 158 -17.52 -17.56 6.64
N GLN A 159 -17.60 -16.27 6.31
CA GLN A 159 -18.84 -15.64 5.86
C GLN A 159 -19.26 -16.22 4.51
N ARG A 160 -20.56 -16.53 4.40
CA ARG A 160 -21.20 -16.97 3.15
C ARG A 160 -21.85 -15.80 2.44
N PHE A 161 -21.83 -15.84 1.12
CA PHE A 161 -22.48 -14.84 0.27
C PHE A 161 -22.85 -15.46 -1.07
N THR A 162 -23.83 -14.88 -1.75
CA THR A 162 -24.36 -15.39 -3.01
C THR A 162 -24.14 -14.38 -4.12
N ILE A 163 -23.72 -14.87 -5.28
CA ILE A 163 -23.62 -14.09 -6.51
C ILE A 163 -24.46 -14.77 -7.59
N GLU A 164 -25.16 -13.98 -8.38
CA GLU A 164 -25.92 -14.46 -9.53
C GLU A 164 -25.09 -14.27 -10.81
N TYR A 165 -24.74 -15.38 -11.45
CA TYR A 165 -24.11 -15.41 -12.76
C TYR A 165 -25.16 -15.72 -13.82
N GLU A 166 -25.11 -15.06 -14.96
CA GLU A 166 -26.07 -15.27 -16.05
C GLU A 166 -26.07 -16.70 -16.57
N GLU A 167 -24.91 -17.35 -16.60
CA GLU A 167 -24.73 -18.66 -17.21
C GLU A 167 -25.10 -19.82 -16.27
N VAL A 168 -24.91 -19.65 -14.96
CA VAL A 168 -25.11 -20.71 -13.96
C VAL A 168 -26.10 -20.39 -12.84
N GLY A 169 -26.67 -19.18 -12.84
CA GLY A 169 -27.60 -18.72 -11.82
C GLY A 169 -26.90 -18.40 -10.49
N GLN A 170 -27.60 -18.65 -9.38
CA GLN A 170 -27.11 -18.32 -8.05
C GLN A 170 -26.04 -19.31 -7.58
N VAL A 171 -24.88 -18.77 -7.23
CA VAL A 171 -23.75 -19.51 -6.66
C VAL A 171 -23.49 -18.99 -5.26
N GLU A 172 -23.54 -19.88 -4.27
CA GLU A 172 -23.15 -19.58 -2.90
C GLU A 172 -21.65 -19.82 -2.71
N PHE A 173 -20.96 -18.83 -2.16
CA PHE A 173 -19.54 -18.90 -1.81
C PHE A 173 -19.35 -18.80 -0.31
N ARG A 174 -18.27 -19.37 0.20
CA ARG A 174 -17.78 -19.20 1.58
C ARG A 174 -16.35 -18.68 1.55
N ALA A 175 -16.13 -17.50 2.13
CA ALA A 175 -14.81 -16.88 2.18
C ALA A 175 -13.86 -17.63 3.13
N VAL A 176 -12.99 -18.50 2.63
CA VAL A 176 -12.12 -19.35 3.47
C VAL A 176 -10.83 -18.65 3.89
N ALA A 177 -10.33 -17.70 3.12
CA ALA A 177 -9.18 -16.88 3.48
C ALA A 177 -9.17 -15.54 2.72
N PHE A 178 -8.45 -14.57 3.29
CA PHE A 178 -8.26 -13.26 2.70
C PHE A 178 -6.80 -12.97 2.36
N LEU A 179 -6.53 -12.57 1.13
CA LEU A 179 -5.25 -12.02 0.72
C LEU A 179 -5.12 -10.56 1.17
N ASP A 180 -3.89 -10.11 1.43
CA ASP A 180 -3.60 -8.75 1.86
C ASP A 180 -2.91 -7.94 0.76
N ASN A 181 -3.57 -6.89 0.29
CA ASN A 181 -3.04 -5.92 -0.69
C ASN A 181 -2.32 -6.59 -1.87
N THR A 182 -3.07 -7.39 -2.63
CA THR A 182 -2.51 -8.26 -3.69
C THR A 182 -2.79 -7.77 -5.11
N ILE A 183 -1.94 -8.15 -6.05
CA ILE A 183 -2.18 -8.02 -7.50
C ILE A 183 -3.40 -8.81 -8.01
N LEU A 184 -3.91 -9.75 -7.21
CA LEU A 184 -5.10 -10.54 -7.51
C LEU A 184 -6.40 -9.85 -7.04
N GLN A 185 -6.32 -8.59 -6.61
CA GLN A 185 -7.48 -7.79 -6.21
C GLN A 185 -8.55 -7.73 -7.30
N GLY A 186 -9.82 -7.71 -6.89
CA GLY A 186 -10.97 -7.65 -7.79
C GLY A 186 -11.45 -8.98 -8.34
N ARG A 187 -10.90 -10.10 -7.85
CA ARG A 187 -11.19 -11.46 -8.34
C ARG A 187 -11.58 -12.42 -7.22
N LEU A 188 -12.46 -13.36 -7.55
CA LEU A 188 -12.81 -14.50 -6.71
C LEU A 188 -11.96 -15.70 -7.10
N LEU A 189 -11.14 -16.21 -6.18
CA LEU A 189 -10.24 -17.34 -6.42
C LEU A 189 -10.88 -18.61 -5.86
N VAL A 190 -11.21 -19.56 -6.72
CA VAL A 190 -11.83 -20.85 -6.36
C VAL A 190 -10.94 -22.01 -6.80
N GLY A 191 -11.13 -23.19 -6.24
CA GLY A 191 -10.43 -24.40 -6.71
C GLY A 191 -10.74 -24.68 -8.18
N ASP A 192 -9.76 -25.16 -8.95
CA ASP A 192 -9.90 -25.43 -10.39
C ASP A 192 -11.01 -26.45 -10.70
N ALA A 193 -11.22 -27.46 -9.85
CA ALA A 193 -12.33 -28.40 -9.99
C ALA A 193 -13.71 -27.72 -9.87
N ASP A 194 -13.86 -26.77 -8.93
CA ASP A 194 -15.09 -25.97 -8.81
C ASP A 194 -15.25 -24.98 -9.96
N PHE A 195 -14.14 -24.36 -10.40
CA PHE A 195 -14.15 -23.46 -11.55
C PHE A 195 -14.69 -24.16 -12.79
N ARG A 196 -14.17 -25.35 -13.14
CA ARG A 196 -14.61 -26.10 -14.33
C ARG A 196 -16.05 -26.58 -14.21
N ARG A 197 -16.52 -26.87 -13.00
CA ARG A 197 -17.92 -27.25 -12.75
C ARG A 197 -18.87 -26.07 -12.97
N LEU A 198 -18.47 -24.87 -12.54
CA LEU A 198 -19.26 -23.65 -12.72
C LEU A 198 -19.17 -23.10 -14.15
N PHE A 199 -18.00 -23.11 -14.76
CA PHE A 199 -17.75 -22.46 -16.05
C PHE A 199 -17.13 -23.46 -17.03
N PRO A 200 -17.89 -24.48 -17.48
CA PRO A 200 -17.36 -25.53 -18.34
C PRO A 200 -16.88 -25.01 -19.70
N ASP A 201 -17.46 -23.92 -20.20
CA ASP A 201 -17.09 -23.29 -21.48
C ASP A 201 -15.79 -22.47 -21.38
N GLU A 202 -15.33 -22.14 -20.16
CA GLU A 202 -14.08 -21.42 -19.92
C GLU A 202 -12.89 -22.38 -19.88
N GLU A 203 -12.47 -22.78 -21.08
CA GLU A 203 -11.35 -23.70 -21.26
C GLU A 203 -9.99 -23.00 -21.32
N GLY A 204 -8.97 -23.70 -20.81
CA GLY A 204 -7.57 -23.30 -20.82
C GLY A 204 -7.24 -22.11 -19.92
N ASP A 205 -5.95 -21.80 -19.84
CA ASP A 205 -5.43 -20.74 -18.98
C ASP A 205 -5.32 -19.43 -19.75
N ARG A 206 -5.66 -18.34 -19.07
CA ARG A 206 -5.70 -16.99 -19.66
C ARG A 206 -5.04 -15.92 -18.81
N PHE A 207 -4.74 -16.23 -17.56
CA PHE A 207 -4.05 -15.34 -16.64
C PHE A 207 -2.82 -16.04 -16.08
N PHE A 208 -1.70 -15.34 -16.03
CA PHE A 208 -0.41 -15.93 -15.69
C PHE A 208 0.34 -15.02 -14.72
N LEU A 209 0.98 -15.62 -13.73
CA LEU A 209 1.98 -14.99 -12.89
C LEU A 209 3.33 -15.58 -13.27
N VAL A 210 4.30 -14.71 -13.60
CA VAL A 210 5.61 -15.13 -14.09
C VAL A 210 6.71 -14.62 -13.17
N ARG A 211 7.50 -15.55 -12.65
CA ARG A 211 8.71 -15.27 -11.87
C ARG A 211 9.90 -15.56 -12.77
N THR A 212 10.72 -14.56 -13.02
CA THR A 212 11.87 -14.68 -13.94
C THR A 212 13.06 -15.41 -13.31
N GLY A 213 13.18 -15.34 -11.98
CA GLY A 213 14.33 -15.84 -11.23
C GLY A 213 15.62 -15.03 -11.45
N ALA A 214 15.59 -13.98 -12.28
CA ALA A 214 16.75 -13.19 -12.64
C ALA A 214 16.86 -11.92 -11.78
N ALA A 215 18.03 -11.71 -11.17
CA ALA A 215 18.29 -10.48 -10.42
C ALA A 215 18.52 -9.26 -11.33
N ASP A 216 19.06 -9.47 -12.53
CA ASP A 216 19.40 -8.41 -13.48
C ASP A 216 18.16 -7.96 -14.28
N GLU A 217 17.88 -6.65 -14.25
CA GLU A 217 16.78 -6.02 -15.00
C GLU A 217 16.91 -6.22 -16.52
N ALA A 218 18.13 -6.26 -17.06
CA ALA A 218 18.35 -6.49 -18.49
C ALA A 218 17.90 -7.91 -18.90
N ILE A 219 18.19 -8.90 -18.05
CA ILE A 219 17.74 -10.29 -18.25
C ILE A 219 16.22 -10.38 -18.12
N ARG A 220 15.62 -9.73 -17.11
CA ARG A 220 14.16 -9.67 -16.94
C ARG A 220 13.47 -9.04 -18.15
N THR A 221 14.03 -7.96 -18.68
CA THR A 221 13.53 -7.30 -19.89
C THR A 221 13.64 -8.21 -21.12
N ARG A 222 14.74 -8.96 -21.26
CA ARG A 222 14.91 -9.94 -22.33
C ARG A 222 13.91 -11.10 -22.23
N ILE A 223 13.71 -11.67 -21.04
CA ILE A 223 12.71 -12.73 -20.80
C ILE A 223 11.30 -12.23 -21.14
N ARG A 224 10.97 -11.01 -20.69
CA ARG A 224 9.70 -10.37 -21.00
C ARG A 224 9.48 -10.26 -22.53
N GLY A 225 10.43 -9.67 -23.25
CA GLY A 225 10.35 -9.55 -24.71
C GLY A 225 10.21 -10.89 -25.40
N LEU A 226 10.99 -11.89 -24.96
CA LEU A 226 10.91 -13.25 -25.49
C LEU A 226 9.52 -13.89 -25.30
N LEU A 227 8.90 -13.72 -24.13
CA LEU A 227 7.55 -14.23 -23.86
C LEU A 227 6.50 -13.54 -24.74
N GLU A 228 6.55 -12.21 -24.84
CA GLU A 228 5.62 -11.43 -25.67
C GLU A 228 5.78 -11.74 -27.17
N ASP A 229 7.03 -11.92 -27.64
CA ASP A 229 7.33 -12.23 -29.04
C ASP A 229 6.92 -13.65 -29.43
N ARG A 230 7.27 -14.66 -28.60
CA ARG A 230 7.06 -16.08 -28.92
C ARG A 230 5.64 -16.57 -28.63
N LEU A 231 4.92 -15.91 -27.74
CA LEU A 231 3.52 -16.17 -27.43
C LEU A 231 2.59 -15.05 -27.94
N GLY A 232 3.07 -14.25 -28.89
CA GLY A 232 2.28 -13.17 -29.51
C GLY A 232 1.08 -13.67 -30.30
N ASP A 233 1.10 -14.91 -30.80
CA ASP A 233 0.01 -15.55 -31.55
C ASP A 233 -1.23 -15.86 -30.69
N VAL A 234 -1.05 -16.01 -29.38
CA VAL A 234 -2.12 -16.12 -28.37
C VAL A 234 -2.39 -14.78 -27.66
N GLY A 235 -1.64 -13.74 -28.01
CA GLY A 235 -1.74 -12.40 -27.45
C GLY A 235 -1.28 -12.33 -25.99
N PHE A 236 -0.16 -12.98 -25.67
CA PHE A 236 0.43 -12.96 -24.33
C PHE A 236 1.01 -11.58 -24.00
N ALA A 237 0.25 -10.77 -23.29
CA ALA A 237 0.63 -9.40 -22.93
C ALA A 237 1.12 -9.35 -21.49
N THR A 238 2.34 -8.87 -21.26
CA THR A 238 2.93 -8.81 -19.93
C THR A 238 2.92 -7.40 -19.35
N ARG A 239 2.72 -7.32 -18.04
CA ARG A 239 2.86 -6.12 -17.23
C ARG A 239 3.72 -6.46 -16.02
N ARG A 240 4.48 -5.47 -15.52
CA ARG A 240 5.26 -5.69 -14.29
C ARG A 240 4.34 -5.73 -13.09
N SER A 241 4.49 -6.74 -12.23
CA SER A 241 3.62 -6.94 -11.08
C SER A 241 3.67 -5.76 -10.10
N ASP A 242 4.85 -5.14 -9.93
CA ASP A 242 5.02 -3.97 -9.05
C ASP A 242 4.23 -2.75 -9.54
N ARG A 243 4.12 -2.57 -10.86
CA ARG A 243 3.31 -1.52 -11.49
C ARG A 243 1.83 -1.81 -11.34
N VAL A 244 1.39 -3.04 -11.60
CA VAL A 244 -0.02 -3.45 -11.41
C VAL A 244 -0.44 -3.24 -9.95
N LEU A 245 0.38 -3.67 -9.00
CA LEU A 245 0.09 -3.45 -7.58
C LEU A 245 0.07 -1.96 -7.22
N GLY A 246 1.00 -1.17 -7.77
CA GLY A 246 1.03 0.28 -7.57
C GLY A 246 -0.23 0.98 -8.07
N GLU A 247 -0.78 0.55 -9.20
CA GLU A 247 -2.04 1.04 -9.77
C GLU A 247 -3.25 0.70 -8.88
N LEU A 248 -3.31 -0.52 -8.32
CA LEU A 248 -4.37 -0.92 -7.38
C LEU A 248 -4.29 -0.16 -6.05
N LEU A 249 -3.08 0.11 -5.56
CA LEU A 249 -2.85 0.89 -4.34
C LEU A 249 -3.01 2.40 -4.55
N ALA A 250 -3.05 2.89 -5.79
CA ALA A 250 -3.08 4.31 -6.12
C ALA A 250 -4.35 5.00 -5.58
N VAL A 251 -5.50 4.33 -5.59
CA VAL A 251 -6.76 4.90 -5.09
C VAL A 251 -6.67 5.18 -3.59
N GLN A 252 -6.17 4.23 -2.80
CA GLN A 252 -5.96 4.41 -1.37
C GLN A 252 -4.94 5.54 -1.10
N ASN A 253 -3.84 5.53 -1.85
CA ASN A 253 -2.81 6.57 -1.72
C ASN A 253 -3.31 7.97 -2.13
N THR A 254 -4.25 8.07 -3.07
CA THR A 254 -4.87 9.35 -3.47
C THR A 254 -5.72 9.93 -2.34
N TYR A 255 -6.48 9.08 -1.66
CA TYR A 255 -7.25 9.46 -0.47
C TYR A 255 -6.32 9.94 0.66
N LEU A 256 -5.25 9.19 0.95
CA LEU A 256 -4.23 9.58 1.93
C LEU A 256 -3.52 10.89 1.55
N SER A 257 -3.22 11.09 0.26
CA SER A 257 -2.62 12.33 -0.24
C SER A 257 -3.50 13.54 0.03
N THR A 258 -4.81 13.41 -0.09
CA THR A 258 -5.75 14.52 0.20
C THR A 258 -5.70 14.90 1.68
N PHE A 259 -5.69 13.92 2.58
CA PHE A 259 -5.51 14.20 4.01
C PHE A 259 -4.13 14.76 4.34
N GLN A 260 -3.08 14.31 3.64
CA GLN A 260 -1.75 14.88 3.79
C GLN A 260 -1.73 16.35 3.36
N SER A 261 -2.40 16.71 2.27
CA SER A 261 -2.55 18.11 1.84
C SER A 261 -3.30 18.95 2.88
N LEU A 262 -4.38 18.42 3.46
CA LEU A 262 -5.09 19.08 4.56
C LEU A 262 -4.21 19.23 5.81
N GLY A 263 -3.42 18.21 6.15
CA GLY A 263 -2.43 18.26 7.23
C GLY A 263 -1.33 19.30 6.98
N ALA A 264 -0.85 19.41 5.75
CA ALA A 264 0.12 20.43 5.33
C ALA A 264 -0.47 21.85 5.40
N LEU A 265 -1.74 22.04 5.00
CA LEU A 265 -2.45 23.32 5.20
C LEU A 265 -2.60 23.65 6.68
N GLY A 266 -2.98 22.66 7.51
CA GLY A 266 -3.04 22.81 8.96
C GLY A 266 -1.70 23.20 9.58
N LEU A 267 -0.60 22.64 9.04
CA LEU A 267 0.75 23.02 9.43
C LEU A 267 1.07 24.47 9.08
N LEU A 268 0.75 24.91 7.85
CA LEU A 268 0.94 26.30 7.42
C LEU A 268 0.18 27.28 8.33
N LEU A 269 -1.11 27.01 8.58
CA LEU A 269 -1.93 27.78 9.52
C LEU A 269 -1.33 27.77 10.93
N GLY A 270 -0.81 26.61 11.38
CA GLY A 270 -0.12 26.47 12.65
C GLY A 270 1.14 27.32 12.76
N THR A 271 1.92 27.42 11.69
CA THR A 271 3.11 28.29 11.61
C THR A 271 2.74 29.77 11.72
N PHE A 272 1.68 30.22 11.02
CA PHE A 272 1.19 31.60 11.15
C PHE A 272 0.68 31.88 12.57
N GLY A 273 -0.10 30.98 13.15
CA GLY A 273 -0.57 31.12 14.53
C GLY A 273 0.57 31.19 15.54
N LEU A 274 1.62 30.37 15.36
CA LEU A 274 2.83 30.44 16.17
C LEU A 274 3.51 31.81 16.02
N ALA A 275 3.65 32.32 14.80
CA ALA A 275 4.23 33.63 14.55
C ALA A 275 3.46 34.75 15.26
N THR A 276 2.12 34.72 15.21
CA THR A 276 1.25 35.69 15.89
C THR A 276 1.42 35.63 17.40
N VAL A 277 1.45 34.43 18.00
CA VAL A 277 1.65 34.26 19.44
C VAL A 277 3.04 34.73 19.87
N GLN A 278 4.08 34.42 19.09
CA GLN A 278 5.44 34.89 19.38
C GLN A 278 5.52 36.42 19.31
N LEU A 279 4.89 37.04 18.31
CA LEU A 279 4.83 38.49 18.19
C LEU A 279 4.10 39.10 19.41
N ARG A 280 2.97 38.51 19.82
CA ARG A 280 2.22 38.96 20.98
C ARG A 280 3.03 38.84 22.28
N SER A 281 3.66 37.70 22.53
CA SER A 281 4.51 37.45 23.70
C SER A 281 5.65 38.48 23.79
N VAL A 282 6.28 38.77 22.66
CA VAL A 282 7.31 39.80 22.53
C VAL A 282 6.79 41.19 22.86
N LEU A 283 5.59 41.56 22.37
CA LEU A 283 4.98 42.86 22.62
C LEU A 283 4.61 43.04 24.09
N GLU A 284 4.05 42.00 24.72
CA GLU A 284 3.70 42.00 26.15
C GLU A 284 4.95 42.14 27.03
N ARG A 285 6.08 41.53 26.65
CA ARG A 285 7.35 41.59 27.41
C ARG A 285 8.27 42.75 27.02
N ARG A 286 7.79 43.68 26.19
CA ARG A 286 8.59 44.82 25.72
C ARG A 286 9.10 45.71 26.85
N GLY A 287 8.30 45.89 27.91
CA GLY A 287 8.70 46.67 29.10
C GLY A 287 9.87 46.05 29.86
N GLU A 288 9.83 44.73 30.07
CA GLU A 288 10.91 43.97 30.72
C GLU A 288 12.21 44.03 29.89
N LEU A 289 12.11 43.84 28.57
CA LEU A 289 13.26 43.89 27.66
C LEU A 289 13.88 45.29 27.58
N ALA A 290 13.06 46.34 27.66
CA ALA A 290 13.53 47.73 27.72
C ALA A 290 14.26 48.03 29.04
N LEU A 291 13.77 47.52 30.17
CA LEU A 291 14.43 47.63 31.47
C LEU A 291 15.79 46.91 31.47
N MET A 292 15.87 45.69 30.94
CA MET A 292 17.13 44.97 30.80
C MET A 292 18.14 45.71 29.92
N GLN A 293 17.69 46.36 28.83
CA GLN A 293 18.56 47.23 28.03
C GLN A 293 19.05 48.44 28.81
N ALA A 294 18.20 49.06 29.63
CA ALA A 294 18.59 50.21 30.47
C ALA A 294 19.65 49.84 31.52
N ILE A 295 19.62 48.60 32.02
CA ILE A 295 20.61 48.05 32.96
C ILE A 295 21.93 47.62 32.25
N GLY A 296 21.98 47.68 30.91
CA GLY A 296 23.21 47.48 30.13
C GLY A 296 23.30 46.15 29.37
N PHE A 297 22.23 45.36 29.29
CA PHE A 297 22.24 44.15 28.47
C PHE A 297 22.35 44.48 26.98
N ARG A 298 23.29 43.81 26.29
CA ARG A 298 23.46 43.94 24.83
C ARG A 298 22.23 43.40 24.09
N ARG A 299 21.74 44.14 23.11
CA ARG A 299 20.59 43.77 22.25
C ARG A 299 20.70 42.36 21.66
N ARG A 300 21.91 41.94 21.22
CA ARG A 300 22.16 40.59 20.69
C ARG A 300 21.88 39.48 21.71
N ARG A 301 22.19 39.71 22.99
CA ARG A 301 21.98 38.72 24.07
C ARG A 301 20.50 38.58 24.42
N LEU A 302 19.75 39.67 24.35
CA LEU A 302 18.29 39.65 24.55
C LEU A 302 17.59 38.93 23.39
N MET A 303 18.00 39.18 22.15
CA MET A 303 17.47 38.44 20.99
C MET A 303 17.77 36.95 21.06
N SER A 304 19.00 36.56 21.44
CA SER A 304 19.33 35.14 21.57
C SER A 304 18.53 34.45 22.66
N LEU A 305 18.22 35.15 23.75
CA LEU A 305 17.41 34.62 24.84
C LEU A 305 15.98 34.32 24.37
N VAL A 306 15.32 35.29 23.72
CA VAL A 306 13.95 35.13 23.21
C VAL A 306 13.90 34.08 22.09
N ALA A 307 14.89 34.07 21.19
CA ALA A 307 14.99 33.06 20.14
C ALA A 307 15.17 31.65 20.74
N LEU A 308 15.96 31.49 21.81
CA LEU A 308 16.16 30.21 22.48
C LEU A 308 14.89 29.73 23.19
N GLU A 309 14.15 30.62 23.83
CA GLU A 309 12.87 30.30 24.47
C GLU A 309 11.83 29.81 23.44
N ASN A 310 11.71 30.54 22.32
CA ASN A 310 10.82 30.14 21.23
C ASN A 310 11.27 28.84 20.55
N ALA A 311 12.57 28.63 20.38
CA ALA A 311 13.12 27.38 19.87
C ALA A 311 12.82 26.20 20.81
N TRP A 312 12.92 26.41 22.13
CA TRP A 312 12.60 25.38 23.11
C TRP A 312 11.12 24.98 23.08
N LEU A 313 10.21 25.95 23.02
CA LEU A 313 8.77 25.71 22.88
C LEU A 313 8.43 24.99 21.56
N LEU A 314 9.10 25.37 20.47
CA LEU A 314 8.97 24.71 19.18
C LEU A 314 9.40 23.25 19.26
N LEU A 315 10.59 22.98 19.81
CA LEU A 315 11.13 21.63 19.98
C LEU A 315 10.24 20.76 20.87
N LEU A 316 9.72 21.30 21.98
CA LEU A 316 8.73 20.62 22.82
C LEU A 316 7.46 20.26 22.03
N GLY A 317 6.96 21.19 21.20
CA GLY A 317 5.82 20.95 20.34
C GLY A 317 6.07 19.85 19.31
N LEU A 318 7.21 19.86 18.63
CA LEU A 318 7.62 18.80 17.71
C LEU A 318 7.77 17.46 18.45
N GLY A 319 8.38 17.47 19.63
CA GLY A 319 8.59 16.27 20.44
C GLY A 319 7.27 15.63 20.87
N ILE A 320 6.34 16.41 21.40
CA ILE A 320 5.00 15.92 21.80
C ILE A 320 4.22 15.41 20.58
N GLY A 321 4.23 16.15 19.47
CA GLY A 321 3.56 15.73 18.24
C GLY A 321 4.14 14.45 17.65
N GLY A 322 5.47 14.35 17.62
CA GLY A 322 6.18 13.17 17.14
C GLY A 322 5.94 11.94 18.04
N ALA A 323 6.00 12.12 19.36
CA ALA A 323 5.69 11.05 20.31
C ALA A 323 4.24 10.56 20.17
N SER A 324 3.29 11.48 19.95
CA SER A 324 1.89 11.12 19.71
C SER A 324 1.71 10.36 18.39
N ALA A 325 2.43 10.75 17.33
CA ALA A 325 2.39 10.05 16.04
C ALA A 325 2.95 8.64 16.18
N ILE A 326 4.09 8.49 16.85
CA ILE A 326 4.68 7.20 17.17
C ILE A 326 3.68 6.35 17.96
N GLY A 327 3.01 6.90 18.97
CA GLY A 327 2.02 6.16 19.77
C GLY A 327 0.88 5.54 18.95
N VAL A 328 0.41 6.23 17.90
CA VAL A 328 -0.65 5.71 17.00
C VAL A 328 -0.10 4.72 15.97
N VAL A 329 1.11 4.94 15.49
CA VAL A 329 1.74 4.11 14.46
C VAL A 329 2.32 2.82 15.05
N LEU A 330 2.75 2.84 16.33
CA LEU A 330 3.47 1.74 16.96
C LEU A 330 2.71 0.39 16.92
N PRO A 331 1.40 0.31 17.22
CA PRO A 331 0.66 -0.94 17.10
C PRO A 331 0.66 -1.47 15.65
N HIS A 332 0.42 -0.59 14.68
CA HIS A 332 0.33 -0.94 13.27
C HIS A 332 1.69 -1.39 12.70
N TRP A 333 2.78 -0.76 13.12
CA TRP A 333 4.14 -1.18 12.77
C TRP A 333 4.47 -2.55 13.37
N TRP A 334 4.09 -2.80 14.62
CA TRP A 334 4.34 -4.08 15.30
C TRP A 334 3.63 -5.26 14.63
N PHE A 335 2.43 -5.04 14.11
CA PHE A 335 1.68 -6.05 13.35
C PHE A 335 2.03 -6.08 11.85
N GLY A 336 3.05 -5.33 11.41
CA GLY A 336 3.55 -5.33 10.03
C GLY A 336 2.67 -4.61 9.01
N ALA A 337 1.64 -3.87 9.46
CA ALA A 337 0.67 -3.20 8.61
C ALA A 337 1.09 -1.77 8.19
N ALA A 338 2.17 -1.22 8.75
CA ALA A 338 2.64 0.14 8.46
C ALA A 338 4.14 0.18 8.22
N SER A 339 4.57 0.98 7.24
CA SER A 339 5.98 1.31 7.00
C SER A 339 6.18 2.80 7.25
N VAL A 340 7.05 3.15 8.19
CA VAL A 340 7.26 4.56 8.57
C VAL A 340 8.31 5.17 7.63
N PRO A 341 7.97 6.17 6.81
CA PRO A 341 8.92 6.84 5.94
C PRO A 341 9.75 7.83 6.75
N TRP A 342 10.69 7.33 7.56
CA TRP A 342 11.52 8.12 8.48
C TRP A 342 12.22 9.31 7.80
N ARG A 343 12.59 9.17 6.52
CA ARG A 343 13.21 10.24 5.73
C ARG A 343 12.24 11.39 5.45
N GLU A 344 11.03 11.10 4.99
CA GLU A 344 10.01 12.11 4.72
C GLU A 344 9.56 12.79 6.02
N LEU A 345 9.34 11.99 7.07
CA LEU A 345 8.97 12.48 8.39
C LEU A 345 10.06 13.40 8.95
N GLY A 346 11.33 12.99 8.86
CA GLY A 346 12.48 13.81 9.24
C GLY A 346 12.60 15.10 8.42
N ALA A 347 12.35 15.04 7.11
CA ALA A 347 12.38 16.22 6.23
C ALA A 347 11.29 17.23 6.61
N ILE A 348 10.07 16.77 6.88
CA ILE A 348 8.96 17.64 7.28
C ILE A 348 9.20 18.24 8.65
N LEU A 349 9.60 17.44 9.64
CA LEU A 349 9.98 17.95 10.97
C LEU A 349 11.11 18.98 10.88
N GLY A 350 12.13 18.70 10.08
CA GLY A 350 13.24 19.61 9.82
C GLY A 350 12.79 20.92 9.18
N ALA A 351 11.89 20.87 8.19
CA ALA A 351 11.32 22.04 7.56
C ALA A 351 10.51 22.89 8.55
N VAL A 352 9.68 22.27 9.39
CA VAL A 352 8.90 22.96 10.43
C VAL A 352 9.81 23.63 11.46
N ALA A 353 10.84 22.91 11.92
CA ALA A 353 11.82 23.46 12.85
C ALA A 353 12.54 24.66 12.23
N LEU A 354 13.00 24.54 10.98
CA LEU A 354 13.68 25.61 10.26
C LEU A 354 12.79 26.84 10.11
N ILE A 355 11.56 26.67 9.61
CA ILE A 355 10.62 27.77 9.40
C ILE A 355 10.28 28.44 10.75
N GLY A 356 9.99 27.66 11.80
CA GLY A 356 9.67 28.21 13.12
C GLY A 356 10.83 29.02 13.72
N VAL A 357 12.07 28.54 13.59
CA VAL A 357 13.27 29.26 14.03
C VAL A 357 13.50 30.53 13.20
N LEU A 358 13.32 30.47 11.88
CA LEU A 358 13.46 31.62 11.00
C LEU A 358 12.44 32.70 11.34
N THR A 359 11.17 32.35 11.48
CA THR A 359 10.10 33.29 11.82
C THR A 359 10.32 33.91 13.20
N GLY A 360 10.70 33.11 14.22
CA GLY A 360 11.00 33.63 15.55
C GLY A 360 12.24 34.53 15.58
N SER A 361 13.25 34.21 14.79
CA SER A 361 14.45 35.05 14.63
C SER A 361 14.13 36.37 13.94
N LEU A 362 13.28 36.34 12.91
CA LEU A 362 12.82 37.54 12.20
C LEU A 362 11.96 38.43 13.12
N ALA A 363 11.00 37.85 13.85
CA ALA A 363 10.18 38.57 14.82
C ALA A 363 11.05 39.24 15.92
N SER A 364 12.05 38.51 16.41
CA SER A 364 13.02 39.03 17.39
C SER A 364 13.89 40.15 16.81
N ARG A 365 14.24 40.09 15.53
CA ARG A 365 15.01 41.14 14.84
C ARG A 365 14.18 42.39 14.55
N SER A 366 12.91 42.26 14.18
CA SER A 366 12.02 43.42 13.93
C SER A 366 11.85 44.34 15.14
N LEU A 367 12.10 43.84 16.36
CA LEU A 367 12.13 44.65 17.58
C LEU A 367 13.27 45.67 17.64
N LEU A 368 14.37 45.46 16.90
CA LEU A 368 15.51 46.37 16.89
C LEU A 368 15.19 47.73 16.25
N GLY A 369 14.13 47.80 15.44
CA GLY A 369 13.69 49.02 14.76
C GLY A 369 12.71 49.86 15.56
N ILE A 370 12.12 49.33 16.64
CA ILE A 370 11.14 50.08 17.43
C ILE A 370 11.87 50.84 18.53
N ASP A 371 11.99 52.14 18.32
CA ASP A 371 12.76 53.05 19.16
C ASP A 371 12.31 52.97 20.63
N VAL A 372 13.22 52.51 21.50
CA VAL A 372 12.99 52.27 22.94
C VAL A 372 12.52 53.54 23.64
N LYS A 373 12.93 54.72 23.14
CA LYS A 373 12.52 56.04 23.64
C LYS A 373 11.03 56.35 23.46
N ARG A 374 10.35 55.78 22.46
CA ARG A 374 8.89 55.97 22.26
C ARG A 374 8.06 55.07 23.18
N SER A 375 8.54 53.89 23.53
CA SER A 375 7.81 52.92 24.38
C SER A 375 7.67 53.30 25.85
N LEU A 376 8.53 54.18 26.36
CA LEU A 376 8.48 54.61 27.77
C LEU A 376 7.50 55.77 28.01
N ARG A 377 6.79 56.25 26.97
CA ARG A 377 5.85 57.37 27.05
C ARG A 377 4.37 56.98 27.03
N GLY A 378 4.04 55.69 27.07
CA GLY A 378 2.67 55.18 26.91
C GLY A 378 2.46 54.58 25.54
#